data_AF-A0A9X3YIV6-F1
#
_entry.id   AF-A0A9X3YIV6-F1
#
_cell.length_a   1.000
_cell.length_b   1.000
_cell.length_c   1.000
_cell.angle_alpha   90.00
_cell.angle_beta   90.00
_cell.angle_gamma   90.00
#
_symmetry.space_group_name_H-M   'P 1'
#
loop_
_entity.id
_entity.type
_entity.pdbx_description
1 polymer ?
#
loop_
_entity_poly.entity_id
_entity_poly.type
_entity_poly.pdbx_seq_one_letter_code
_entity_poly.pdbx_strand_id
1 'polypeptide(L)'
;MRLTVAEPDKAQQALLAKFLESTYWQGLALTPDEWRTRLAHAPGGAALARTLVWQAQSGEAVPRSFMLDGEALHDAAGGALELAAGDRIRLWHPVTASDDERAAWQAHIVAARLRQPFRQAFREHYRPADDERAANRTATFAGHTVATRPLLGVARRESWTIAGNDRLIERWFGDVRVDLEMEYGLYPGIDAHCDTIDLHFTRYRDGRAQRTTLADLDAVVFSEACRAVDLLVSVSAFAIDDESPSSSARPSHPRTERRARVDRLGTLPLGEMAQMRRRALTLALAHEIDAGRVAVDERHVRVGSHAVHLSTARVTDDGAPVELELPAKRGKLAAVPWLPYDEVLLQRIADAVGALLARR
;
A
#
# COMPACT_ATOMS: atom_id res chain seq x y z
N MET A 1 33.80 -29.99 -11.04
CA MET A 1 32.51 -30.08 -10.32
C MET A 1 31.91 -28.67 -10.31
N ARG A 2 30.98 -28.36 -11.21
CA ARG A 2 30.31 -27.05 -11.24
C ARG A 2 29.34 -27.02 -10.06
N LEU A 3 29.63 -26.19 -9.06
CA LEU A 3 28.66 -25.84 -8.02
C LEU A 3 27.53 -25.07 -8.72
N THR A 4 26.44 -25.77 -9.02
CA THR A 4 25.16 -25.14 -9.35
C THR A 4 24.77 -24.31 -8.15
N VAL A 5 24.90 -22.99 -8.26
CA VAL A 5 24.30 -22.05 -7.31
C VAL A 5 22.80 -22.36 -7.35
N ALA A 6 22.28 -22.91 -6.26
CA ALA A 6 20.86 -23.23 -6.16
C ALA A 6 20.06 -21.96 -6.45
N GLU A 7 18.99 -22.08 -7.23
CA GLU A 7 18.05 -20.99 -7.41
C GLU A 7 17.63 -20.48 -6.02
N PRO A 8 17.63 -19.16 -5.78
CA PRO A 8 17.25 -18.60 -4.49
C PRO A 8 15.86 -19.09 -4.09
N ASP A 9 15.73 -19.55 -2.85
CA ASP A 9 14.44 -19.97 -2.32
C ASP A 9 13.48 -18.77 -2.26
N LYS A 10 12.20 -18.99 -2.53
CA LYS A 10 11.15 -17.96 -2.46
C LYS A 10 11.13 -17.25 -1.10
N ALA A 11 11.48 -17.96 -0.04
CA ALA A 11 11.61 -17.38 1.30
C ALA A 11 12.73 -16.33 1.37
N GLN A 12 13.86 -16.56 0.70
CA GLN A 12 14.98 -15.61 0.65
C GLN A 12 14.58 -14.37 -0.15
N GLN A 13 13.88 -14.53 -1.28
CA GLN A 13 13.37 -13.40 -2.05
C GLN A 13 12.34 -12.58 -1.27
N ALA A 14 11.44 -13.23 -0.53
CA ALA A 14 10.46 -12.54 0.31
C ALA A 14 11.13 -11.78 1.48
N LEU A 15 12.16 -12.37 2.09
CA LEU A 15 12.94 -11.69 3.13
C LEU A 15 13.68 -10.48 2.56
N LEU A 16 14.32 -10.62 1.40
CA LEU A 16 15.01 -9.51 0.74
C LEU A 16 14.04 -8.41 0.30
N ALA A 17 12.85 -8.76 -0.20
CA ALA A 17 11.80 -7.79 -0.51
C ALA A 17 11.36 -6.99 0.73
N LYS A 18 11.15 -7.65 1.87
CA LYS A 18 10.83 -6.98 3.14
C LYS A 18 11.97 -6.09 3.63
N PHE A 19 13.21 -6.57 3.52
CA PHE A 19 14.38 -5.77 3.85
C PHE A 19 14.43 -4.51 2.99
N LEU A 20 14.33 -4.66 1.67
CA LEU A 20 14.28 -3.56 0.71
C LEU A 20 13.16 -2.58 1.04
N GLU A 21 11.92 -3.03 1.25
CA GLU A 21 10.82 -2.13 1.63
C GLU A 21 11.11 -1.35 2.92
N SER A 22 11.76 -1.98 3.91
CA SER A 22 12.13 -1.30 5.15
C SER A 22 13.19 -0.20 4.96
N THR A 23 13.89 -0.17 3.82
CA THR A 23 14.94 0.83 3.54
C THR A 23 14.38 2.23 3.31
N TYR A 24 13.10 2.37 2.97
CA TYR A 24 12.47 3.68 2.69
C TYR A 24 12.71 4.71 3.79
N TRP A 25 12.57 4.30 5.06
CA TRP A 25 12.77 5.18 6.22
C TRP A 25 14.07 4.89 6.99
N GLN A 26 14.87 3.91 6.56
CA GLN A 26 16.21 3.65 7.13
C GLN A 26 17.32 4.39 6.38
N GLY A 27 17.02 4.98 5.23
CA GLY A 27 17.97 5.81 4.47
C GLY A 27 19.12 5.02 3.83
N LEU A 28 18.95 3.71 3.62
CA LEU A 28 19.98 2.90 2.96
C LEU A 28 20.19 3.41 1.52
N ALA A 29 21.45 3.63 1.16
CA ALA A 29 21.85 3.95 -0.20
C ALA A 29 23.08 3.14 -0.60
N LEU A 30 23.04 2.60 -1.81
CA LEU A 30 24.10 1.77 -2.38
C LEU A 30 24.93 2.57 -3.37
N THR A 31 26.20 2.22 -3.55
CA THR A 31 26.93 2.64 -4.76
C THR A 31 26.44 1.84 -5.97
N PRO A 32 26.72 2.26 -7.21
CA PRO A 32 26.37 1.48 -8.40
C PRO A 32 27.01 0.09 -8.42
N ASP A 33 28.23 -0.03 -7.92
CA ASP A 33 28.91 -1.32 -7.82
C ASP A 33 28.23 -2.24 -6.79
N GLU A 34 27.89 -1.71 -5.60
CA GLU A 34 27.16 -2.47 -4.59
C GLU A 34 25.77 -2.90 -5.07
N TRP A 35 25.05 -2.00 -5.77
CA TRP A 35 23.75 -2.33 -6.34
C TRP A 35 23.85 -3.41 -7.42
N ARG A 36 24.85 -3.34 -8.30
CA ARG A 36 25.07 -4.37 -9.32
C ARG A 36 25.43 -5.71 -8.68
N THR A 37 26.46 -5.73 -7.85
CA THR A 37 27.01 -6.97 -7.27
C THR A 37 26.09 -7.64 -6.26
N ARG A 38 25.40 -6.86 -5.40
CA ARG A 38 24.57 -7.39 -4.31
C ARG A 38 23.09 -7.57 -4.68
N LEU A 39 22.61 -6.90 -5.73
CA LEU A 39 21.22 -6.99 -6.18
C LEU A 39 21.10 -7.42 -7.65
N ALA A 40 21.48 -6.57 -8.60
CA ALA A 40 21.17 -6.77 -10.01
C ALA A 40 21.72 -8.08 -10.60
N HIS A 41 22.94 -8.47 -10.17
CA HIS A 41 23.63 -9.69 -10.62
C HIS A 41 23.64 -10.80 -9.58
N ALA A 42 23.05 -10.57 -8.40
CA ALA A 42 22.96 -11.58 -7.36
C ALA A 42 21.78 -12.54 -7.66
N PRO A 43 21.97 -13.87 -7.60
CA PRO A 43 20.94 -14.87 -7.91
C PRO A 43 19.58 -14.60 -7.23
N GLY A 44 19.59 -14.17 -5.96
CA GLY A 44 18.39 -13.81 -5.18
C GLY A 44 17.86 -12.38 -5.35
N GLY A 45 18.69 -11.45 -5.81
CA GLY A 45 18.35 -10.03 -5.93
C GLY A 45 17.92 -9.62 -7.34
N ALA A 46 18.40 -10.34 -8.36
CA ALA A 46 18.26 -9.92 -9.75
C ALA A 46 16.80 -9.78 -10.19
N ALA A 47 15.94 -10.70 -9.75
CA ALA A 47 14.50 -10.62 -10.02
C ALA A 47 13.87 -9.38 -9.38
N LEU A 48 14.23 -9.07 -8.12
CA LEU A 48 13.72 -7.87 -7.43
C LEU A 48 14.22 -6.61 -8.13
N ALA A 49 15.51 -6.55 -8.46
CA ALA A 49 16.13 -5.42 -9.14
C ALA A 49 15.45 -5.05 -10.47
N ARG A 50 15.02 -6.05 -11.24
CA ARG A 50 14.30 -5.85 -12.52
C ARG A 50 12.82 -5.45 -12.37
N THR A 51 12.19 -5.77 -11.25
CA THR A 51 10.75 -5.46 -11.02
C THR A 51 10.51 -4.17 -10.23
N LEU A 52 11.57 -3.59 -9.68
CA LEU A 52 11.52 -2.38 -8.86
C LEU A 52 12.05 -1.18 -9.64
N VAL A 53 11.50 -0.02 -9.34
CA VAL A 53 12.00 1.28 -9.77
C VAL A 53 13.07 1.75 -8.79
N TRP A 54 14.20 2.19 -9.32
CA TRP A 54 15.33 2.70 -8.56
C TRP A 54 15.48 4.18 -8.79
N GLN A 55 16.19 4.85 -7.89
CA GLN A 55 16.52 6.26 -8.00
C GLN A 55 18.03 6.44 -7.81
N ALA A 56 18.68 7.08 -8.77
CA ALA A 56 20.08 7.48 -8.71
C ALA A 56 20.19 8.97 -8.36
N GLN A 57 20.95 9.27 -7.32
CA GLN A 57 21.24 10.62 -6.87
C GLN A 57 22.73 10.95 -7.06
N SER A 58 23.03 12.00 -7.83
CA SER A 58 24.38 12.54 -7.99
C SER A 58 24.50 13.90 -7.31
N GLY A 59 25.09 13.94 -6.11
CA GLY A 59 25.24 15.18 -5.35
C GLY A 59 23.90 15.87 -5.08
N GLU A 60 23.74 17.11 -5.52
CA GLU A 60 22.51 17.91 -5.39
C GLU A 60 21.66 17.94 -6.68
N ALA A 61 22.02 17.16 -7.71
CA ALA A 61 21.24 17.10 -8.94
C ALA A 61 19.83 16.54 -8.69
N VAL A 62 18.91 16.80 -9.62
CA VAL A 62 17.57 16.18 -9.57
C VAL A 62 17.73 14.65 -9.63
N PRO A 63 17.10 13.90 -8.71
CA PRO A 63 17.18 12.45 -8.71
C PRO A 63 16.64 11.88 -10.02
N ARG A 64 17.32 10.87 -10.56
CA ARG A 64 16.91 10.19 -11.80
C ARG A 64 16.33 8.83 -11.46
N SER A 65 15.08 8.57 -11.82
CA SER A 65 14.48 7.25 -11.67
C SER A 65 14.80 6.33 -12.84
N PHE A 66 14.92 5.04 -12.58
CA PHE A 66 15.23 4.04 -13.60
C PHE A 66 14.73 2.64 -13.24
N MET A 67 14.61 1.79 -14.25
CA MET A 67 14.44 0.34 -14.11
C MET A 67 15.54 -0.41 -14.87
N LEU A 68 15.75 -1.67 -14.50
CA LEU A 68 16.68 -2.59 -15.17
C LEU A 68 15.91 -3.51 -16.12
N ASP A 69 16.24 -3.47 -17.40
CA ASP A 69 15.77 -4.42 -18.42
C ASP A 69 16.95 -5.17 -19.04
N GLY A 70 17.05 -6.47 -18.73
CA GLY A 70 18.26 -7.24 -19.00
C GLY A 70 19.48 -6.64 -18.27
N GLU A 71 20.40 -6.05 -19.02
CA GLU A 71 21.57 -5.31 -18.52
C GLU A 71 21.44 -3.78 -18.75
N ALA A 72 20.43 -3.35 -19.51
CA ALA A 72 20.22 -1.94 -19.82
C ALA A 72 19.39 -1.25 -18.74
N LEU A 73 19.64 0.04 -18.54
CA LEU A 73 18.83 0.88 -17.66
C LEU A 73 18.06 1.89 -18.52
N HIS A 74 16.81 2.11 -18.16
CA HIS A 74 15.97 3.12 -18.78
C HIS A 74 15.27 3.98 -17.74
N ASP A 75 15.03 5.24 -18.07
CA ASP A 75 14.26 6.18 -17.27
C ASP A 75 12.75 6.06 -17.52
N ALA A 76 11.96 6.91 -16.84
CA ALA A 76 10.50 6.90 -16.95
C ALA A 76 9.99 7.26 -18.36
N ALA A 77 10.78 7.98 -19.15
CA ALA A 77 10.47 8.33 -20.54
C ALA A 77 10.92 7.23 -21.53
N GLY A 78 11.55 6.16 -21.05
CA GLY A 78 12.13 5.09 -21.87
C GLY A 78 13.50 5.44 -22.46
N GLY A 79 14.11 6.54 -22.03
CA GLY A 79 15.46 6.92 -22.43
C GLY A 79 16.52 6.06 -21.73
N ALA A 80 17.59 5.71 -22.44
CA ALA A 80 18.71 4.97 -21.84
C ALA A 80 19.38 5.80 -20.74
N LEU A 81 19.71 5.15 -19.61
CA LEU A 81 20.33 5.80 -18.46
C LEU A 81 21.68 5.14 -18.12
N GLU A 82 22.67 5.97 -17.83
CA GLU A 82 23.97 5.53 -17.32
C GLU A 82 24.17 5.98 -15.86
N LEU A 83 24.73 5.07 -15.07
CA LEU A 83 25.07 5.31 -13.66
C LEU A 83 26.52 5.78 -13.55
N ALA A 84 26.72 6.94 -12.95
CA ALA A 84 28.05 7.45 -12.63
C ALA A 84 28.56 6.79 -11.34
N ALA A 85 29.87 6.56 -11.23
CA ALA A 85 30.46 5.88 -10.07
C ALA A 85 30.14 6.56 -8.71
N GLY A 86 29.91 7.88 -8.72
CA GLY A 86 29.53 8.67 -7.54
C GLY A 86 28.03 8.68 -7.21
N ASP A 87 27.18 8.03 -8.02
CA ASP A 87 25.74 7.96 -7.76
C ASP A 87 25.44 7.23 -6.44
N ARG A 88 24.37 7.65 -5.79
CA ARG A 88 23.77 6.94 -4.66
C ARG A 88 22.43 6.36 -5.10
N ILE A 89 22.32 5.04 -5.05
CA ILE A 89 21.13 4.31 -5.50
C ILE A 89 20.25 3.97 -4.31
N ARG A 90 18.98 4.33 -4.41
CA ARG A 90 17.92 4.04 -3.42
C ARG A 90 16.70 3.49 -4.14
N LEU A 91 15.75 2.97 -3.37
CA LEU A 91 14.42 2.69 -3.91
C LEU A 91 13.72 3.99 -4.25
N TRP A 92 13.12 4.03 -5.43
CA TRP A 92 12.23 5.11 -5.82
C TRP A 92 10.96 5.09 -4.97
N HIS A 93 10.45 6.26 -4.60
CA HIS A 93 9.23 6.40 -3.81
C HIS A 93 8.27 7.40 -4.47
N PRO A 94 6.95 7.11 -4.58
CA PRO A 94 6.02 7.99 -5.30
C PRO A 94 5.93 9.42 -4.75
N VAL A 95 6.11 9.60 -3.43
CA VAL A 95 6.06 10.93 -2.79
C VAL A 95 7.14 11.91 -3.29
N THR A 96 8.22 11.42 -3.90
CA THR A 96 9.28 12.27 -4.46
C THR A 96 9.19 12.43 -5.98
N ALA A 97 8.24 11.75 -6.62
CA ALA A 97 8.04 11.77 -8.06
C ALA A 97 6.90 12.72 -8.48
N SER A 98 6.97 13.23 -9.70
CA SER A 98 5.85 13.95 -10.33
C SER A 98 4.71 13.01 -10.70
N ASP A 99 3.53 13.57 -10.97
CA ASP A 99 2.36 12.80 -11.40
C ASP A 99 2.61 12.05 -12.71
N ASP A 100 3.28 12.71 -13.66
CA ASP A 100 3.66 12.13 -14.94
C ASP A 100 4.66 10.99 -14.78
N GLU A 101 5.66 11.14 -13.91
CA GLU A 101 6.65 10.09 -13.64
C GLU A 101 5.99 8.87 -12.98
N ARG A 102 5.10 9.08 -12.00
CA ARG A 102 4.31 8.00 -11.39
C ARG A 102 3.46 7.30 -12.43
N ALA A 103 2.78 8.06 -13.29
CA ALA A 103 1.93 7.52 -14.34
C ALA A 103 2.74 6.68 -15.36
N ALA A 104 3.91 7.17 -15.77
CA ALA A 104 4.79 6.48 -16.70
C ALA A 104 5.29 5.14 -16.12
N TRP A 105 5.76 5.11 -14.87
CA TRP A 105 6.19 3.86 -14.24
C TRP A 105 5.06 2.86 -14.05
N GLN A 106 3.88 3.31 -13.62
CA GLN A 106 2.71 2.45 -13.49
C GLN A 106 2.30 1.83 -14.85
N ALA A 107 2.28 2.64 -15.91
CA ALA A 107 1.97 2.16 -17.25
C ALA A 107 3.00 1.14 -17.75
N HIS A 108 4.30 1.43 -17.58
CA HIS A 108 5.38 0.52 -17.94
C HIS A 108 5.27 -0.83 -17.23
N ILE A 109 5.07 -0.81 -15.90
CA ILE A 109 4.95 -2.02 -15.07
C ILE A 109 3.78 -2.90 -15.52
N VAL A 110 2.64 -2.30 -15.85
CA VAL A 110 1.47 -3.04 -16.32
C VAL A 110 1.68 -3.58 -17.74
N ALA A 111 2.22 -2.76 -18.65
CA ALA A 111 2.50 -3.16 -20.03
C ALA A 111 3.49 -4.32 -20.10
N ALA A 112 4.56 -4.28 -19.30
CA ALA A 112 5.57 -5.33 -19.20
C ALA A 112 5.16 -6.50 -18.29
N ARG A 113 3.96 -6.45 -17.68
CA ARG A 113 3.45 -7.46 -16.73
C ARG A 113 4.44 -7.78 -15.60
N LEU A 114 5.07 -6.74 -15.05
CA LEU A 114 6.05 -6.85 -13.97
C LEU A 114 5.33 -6.88 -12.62
N ARG A 115 5.36 -8.02 -11.92
CA ARG A 115 4.76 -8.12 -10.59
C ARG A 115 5.75 -7.61 -9.55
N GLN A 116 5.43 -6.50 -8.90
CA GLN A 116 6.27 -5.93 -7.87
C GLN A 116 6.16 -6.77 -6.58
N PRO A 117 7.28 -6.99 -5.86
CA PRO A 117 7.31 -7.80 -4.64
C PRO A 117 6.60 -7.14 -3.45
N PHE A 118 6.40 -5.82 -3.53
CA PHE A 118 5.57 -5.01 -2.66
C PHE A 118 5.03 -3.83 -3.48
N ARG A 119 4.06 -3.11 -2.95
CA ARG A 119 3.52 -1.90 -3.60
C ARG A 119 4.59 -0.81 -3.64
N GLN A 120 5.17 -0.55 -4.82
CA GLN A 120 6.09 0.57 -5.05
C GLN A 120 5.50 1.59 -6.00
N ALA A 121 5.29 1.26 -7.29
CA ALA A 121 4.69 2.18 -8.25
C ALA A 121 3.21 2.45 -7.96
N PHE A 122 2.55 1.46 -7.35
CA PHE A 122 1.18 1.55 -6.86
C PHE A 122 1.14 1.66 -5.34
N ARG A 123 2.00 2.51 -4.79
CA ARG A 123 2.09 2.77 -3.35
C ARG A 123 1.35 4.06 -3.01
N GLU A 124 0.51 4.00 -1.99
CA GLU A 124 -0.14 5.18 -1.41
C GLU A 124 0.93 6.16 -0.92
N HIS A 125 0.74 7.45 -1.15
CA HIS A 125 1.69 8.46 -0.74
C HIS A 125 0.97 9.67 -0.14
N TYR A 126 1.54 10.24 0.91
CA TYR A 126 0.94 11.31 1.69
C TYR A 126 1.91 12.47 1.79
N ARG A 127 1.37 13.68 1.75
CA ARG A 127 2.08 14.91 2.07
C ARG A 127 1.29 15.67 3.14
N PRO A 128 1.96 16.38 4.06
CA PRO A 128 1.26 17.23 5.01
C PRO A 128 0.38 18.25 4.28
N ALA A 129 -0.82 18.51 4.79
CA ALA A 129 -1.60 19.65 4.31
C ALA A 129 -0.86 20.96 4.61
N ASP A 130 -1.04 21.98 3.77
CA ASP A 130 -0.27 23.22 3.84
C ASP A 130 -0.39 23.93 5.19
N ASP A 131 -1.57 23.88 5.81
CA ASP A 131 -1.89 24.43 7.12
C ASP A 131 -1.33 23.61 8.30
N GLU A 132 -1.03 22.33 8.09
CA GLU A 132 -0.44 21.43 9.08
C GLU A 132 1.09 21.45 9.07
N ARG A 133 1.73 22.03 8.04
CA ARG A 133 3.20 21.98 7.85
C ARG A 133 4.01 22.46 9.06
N ALA A 134 3.52 23.45 9.80
CA ALA A 134 4.17 24.01 10.98
C ALA A 134 3.84 23.26 12.29
N ALA A 135 2.88 22.34 12.27
CA ALA A 135 2.54 21.48 13.40
C ALA A 135 3.45 20.25 13.44
N ASN A 136 3.37 19.48 14.53
CA ASN A 136 3.99 18.16 14.66
C ASN A 136 2.96 17.02 14.56
N ARG A 137 1.74 17.33 14.12
CA ARG A 137 0.62 16.40 14.04
C ARG A 137 -0.20 16.63 12.77
N THR A 138 -0.89 15.60 12.32
CA THR A 138 -1.88 15.68 11.23
C THR A 138 -3.20 15.05 11.68
N ALA A 139 -4.31 15.65 11.24
CA ALA A 139 -5.66 15.14 11.44
C ALA A 139 -6.12 14.24 10.27
N THR A 140 -5.23 13.89 9.33
CA THR A 140 -5.54 13.06 8.14
C THR A 140 -6.31 11.78 8.49
N PHE A 141 -6.03 11.19 9.65
CA PHE A 141 -6.66 9.95 10.10
C PHE A 141 -7.67 10.16 11.23
N ALA A 142 -8.02 11.39 11.60
CA ALA A 142 -8.94 11.68 12.69
C ALA A 142 -10.38 11.28 12.37
N GLY A 143 -11.14 10.91 13.41
CA GLY A 143 -12.57 10.62 13.33
C GLY A 143 -12.93 9.30 12.64
N HIS A 144 -11.96 8.40 12.42
CA HIS A 144 -12.27 7.06 11.92
C HIS A 144 -12.65 6.14 13.07
N THR A 145 -13.86 5.60 13.01
CA THR A 145 -14.29 4.53 13.92
C THR A 145 -13.67 3.20 13.49
N VAL A 146 -12.93 2.56 14.39
CA VAL A 146 -12.23 1.29 14.15
C VAL A 146 -12.63 0.21 15.16
N ALA A 147 -12.72 -1.04 14.71
CA ALA A 147 -12.86 -2.18 15.63
C ALA A 147 -11.51 -2.46 16.32
N THR A 148 -11.49 -2.44 17.65
CA THR A 148 -10.24 -2.49 18.43
C THR A 148 -9.51 -3.83 18.36
N ARG A 149 -10.22 -4.96 18.34
CA ARG A 149 -9.60 -6.28 18.24
C ARG A 149 -8.86 -6.49 16.89
N PRO A 150 -9.46 -6.21 15.73
CA PRO A 150 -8.74 -6.18 14.45
C PRO A 150 -7.57 -5.19 14.43
N LEU A 151 -7.76 -3.99 14.98
CA LEU A 151 -6.71 -2.96 15.10
C LEU A 151 -5.48 -3.48 15.82
N LEU A 152 -5.66 -4.05 17.02
CA LEU A 152 -4.57 -4.62 17.81
C LEU A 152 -3.89 -5.80 17.11
N GLY A 153 -4.66 -6.61 16.37
CA GLY A 153 -4.14 -7.71 15.57
C GLY A 153 -3.19 -7.24 14.46
N VAL A 154 -3.58 -6.21 13.71
CA VAL A 154 -2.74 -5.62 12.66
C VAL A 154 -1.57 -4.84 13.28
N ALA A 155 -1.83 -4.02 14.30
CA ALA A 155 -0.80 -3.25 15.02
C ALA A 155 0.37 -4.14 15.45
N ARG A 156 0.08 -5.28 16.09
CA ARG A 156 1.11 -6.25 16.51
C ARG A 156 1.91 -6.81 15.33
N ARG A 157 1.24 -7.16 14.22
CA ARG A 157 1.91 -7.70 13.02
C ARG A 157 2.81 -6.66 12.36
N GLU A 158 2.38 -5.40 12.38
CA GLU A 158 3.08 -4.26 11.81
C GLU A 158 4.02 -3.57 12.82
N SER A 159 4.37 -4.24 13.92
CA SER A 159 5.35 -3.77 14.93
C SER A 159 4.99 -2.44 15.59
N TRP A 160 3.70 -2.17 15.77
CA TRP A 160 3.22 -1.10 16.63
C TRP A 160 3.01 -1.58 18.06
N THR A 161 3.19 -0.69 19.01
CA THR A 161 3.04 -0.95 20.45
C THR A 161 2.03 -0.02 21.09
N ILE A 162 1.31 -0.51 22.10
CA ILE A 162 0.41 0.32 22.90
C ILE A 162 1.26 1.14 23.89
N ALA A 163 0.97 2.43 24.01
CA ALA A 163 1.68 3.37 24.88
C ALA A 163 0.74 4.45 25.43
N GLY A 164 1.29 5.38 26.24
CA GLY A 164 0.59 6.59 26.68
C GLY A 164 -0.69 6.30 27.47
N ASN A 165 -0.60 5.53 28.56
CA ASN A 165 -1.76 5.06 29.35
C ASN A 165 -2.80 4.35 28.46
N ASP A 166 -2.31 3.50 27.57
CA ASP A 166 -3.06 2.72 26.60
C ASP A 166 -3.78 3.54 25.51
N ARG A 167 -3.62 4.86 25.45
CA ARG A 167 -4.31 5.72 24.46
C ARG A 167 -3.54 5.94 23.17
N LEU A 168 -2.32 5.42 23.05
CA LEU A 168 -1.48 5.58 21.87
C LEU A 168 -1.15 4.23 21.26
N ILE A 169 -1.11 4.18 19.93
CA ILE A 169 -0.43 3.13 19.17
C ILE A 169 0.81 3.76 18.55
N GLU A 170 2.00 3.36 19.01
CA GLU A 170 3.28 3.96 18.62
C GLU A 170 4.14 3.04 17.75
N ARG A 171 4.93 3.63 16.83
CA ARG A 171 5.95 2.94 16.03
C ARG A 171 7.08 3.89 15.61
N TRP A 172 8.26 3.32 15.41
CA TRP A 172 9.46 4.03 14.94
C TRP A 172 9.69 3.94 13.44
N PHE A 173 10.10 5.07 12.85
CA PHE A 173 10.52 5.24 11.47
C PHE A 173 11.86 5.99 11.46
N GLY A 174 12.96 5.24 11.57
CA GLY A 174 14.29 5.83 11.73
C GLY A 174 14.40 6.54 13.07
N ASP A 175 14.68 7.85 13.04
CA ASP A 175 14.78 8.71 14.22
C ASP A 175 13.44 9.36 14.64
N VAL A 176 12.34 9.01 13.97
CA VAL A 176 11.00 9.57 14.22
C VAL A 176 10.11 8.54 14.88
N ARG A 177 9.54 8.88 16.04
CA ARG A 177 8.44 8.15 16.66
C ARG A 177 7.11 8.73 16.19
N VAL A 178 6.19 7.85 15.86
CA VAL A 178 4.86 8.18 15.36
C VAL A 178 3.84 7.59 16.31
N ASP A 179 2.94 8.42 16.82
CA ASP A 179 1.94 8.06 17.83
C ASP A 179 0.53 8.31 17.25
N LEU A 180 -0.25 7.25 16.99
CA LEU A 180 -1.67 7.37 16.68
C LEU A 180 -2.47 7.46 17.99
N GLU A 181 -3.15 8.57 18.19
CA GLU A 181 -3.97 8.79 19.37
C GLU A 181 -5.39 8.22 19.21
N MET A 182 -5.88 7.62 20.30
CA MET A 182 -7.19 6.97 20.38
C MET A 182 -8.09 7.69 21.40
N GLU A 183 -9.40 7.70 21.15
CA GLU A 183 -10.38 8.36 22.02
C GLU A 183 -10.44 7.75 23.44
N TYR A 184 -10.18 6.44 23.58
CA TYR A 184 -10.11 5.72 24.85
C TYR A 184 -8.95 4.73 24.90
N GLY A 185 -8.61 4.25 26.10
CA GLY A 185 -7.50 3.33 26.33
C GLY A 185 -7.73 1.94 25.71
N LEU A 186 -6.72 1.44 25.02
CA LEU A 186 -6.62 0.14 24.39
C LEU A 186 -5.94 -0.87 25.33
N TYR A 187 -6.71 -1.59 26.13
CA TYR A 187 -6.15 -2.66 26.97
C TYR A 187 -6.22 -4.03 26.25
N PRO A 188 -5.31 -4.97 26.57
CA PRO A 188 -5.36 -6.31 26.01
C PRO A 188 -6.72 -6.99 26.24
N GLY A 189 -7.36 -7.46 25.17
CA GLY A 189 -8.65 -8.14 25.22
C GLY A 189 -9.88 -7.25 25.05
N ILE A 190 -9.70 -5.94 24.81
CA ILE A 190 -10.79 -5.05 24.40
C ILE A 190 -11.42 -5.53 23.08
N ASP A 191 -12.75 -5.52 23.02
CA ASP A 191 -13.53 -5.81 21.81
C ASP A 191 -14.66 -4.77 21.72
N ALA A 192 -14.33 -3.63 21.13
CA ALA A 192 -15.17 -2.44 21.08
C ALA A 192 -14.89 -1.65 19.79
N HIS A 193 -15.66 -0.58 19.59
CA HIS A 193 -15.34 0.47 18.62
C HIS A 193 -14.62 1.61 19.33
N CYS A 194 -13.64 2.22 18.66
CA CYS A 194 -12.91 3.39 19.16
C CYS A 194 -12.64 4.34 18.00
N ASP A 195 -12.70 5.64 18.24
CA ASP A 195 -12.38 6.64 17.24
C ASP A 195 -10.89 7.02 17.32
N THR A 196 -10.29 7.24 16.15
CA THR A 196 -8.95 7.81 16.02
C THR A 196 -8.97 9.33 16.20
N ILE A 197 -7.94 9.89 16.83
CA ILE A 197 -7.75 11.32 17.04
C ILE A 197 -6.66 11.81 16.08
N ASP A 198 -5.51 12.26 16.57
CA ASP A 198 -4.45 12.79 15.73
C ASP A 198 -3.30 11.80 15.58
N LEU A 199 -2.54 11.98 14.50
CA LEU A 199 -1.26 11.33 14.31
C LEU A 199 -0.14 12.30 14.67
N HIS A 200 0.59 12.01 15.74
CA HIS A 200 1.68 12.85 16.24
C HIS A 200 3.04 12.33 15.82
N PHE A 201 3.96 13.25 15.54
CA PHE A 201 5.34 12.97 15.15
C PHE A 201 6.31 13.60 16.14
N THR A 202 7.24 12.79 16.64
CA THR A 202 8.31 13.24 17.54
C THR A 202 9.66 12.76 17.00
N ARG A 203 10.56 13.68 16.66
CA ARG A 203 11.92 13.35 16.26
C ARG A 203 12.81 13.19 17.48
N TYR A 204 13.67 12.18 17.47
CA TYR A 204 14.65 11.91 18.51
C TYR A 204 16.07 12.05 17.97
N ARG A 205 16.92 12.79 18.68
CA ARG A 205 18.37 12.83 18.41
C ARG A 205 19.13 12.64 19.71
N ASP A 206 20.14 11.79 19.69
CA ASP A 206 20.93 11.41 20.87
C ASP A 206 20.04 10.97 22.06
N GLY A 207 18.98 10.22 21.76
CA GLY A 207 18.02 9.71 22.75
C GLY A 207 17.07 10.76 23.33
N ARG A 208 17.10 12.02 22.88
CA ARG A 208 16.24 13.10 23.36
C ARG A 208 15.21 13.51 22.32
N ALA A 209 13.97 13.69 22.77
CA ALA A 209 12.91 14.27 21.95
C ALA A 209 13.29 15.71 21.57
N GLN A 210 13.15 16.03 20.29
CA GLN A 210 13.35 17.36 19.75
C GLN A 210 12.05 17.86 19.11
N ARG A 211 11.87 19.17 19.14
CA ARG A 211 10.79 19.81 18.40
C ARG A 211 11.02 19.55 16.92
N THR A 212 10.03 18.94 16.26
CA THR A 212 9.99 18.74 14.82
C THR A 212 8.66 19.28 14.32
N THR A 213 8.65 19.84 13.13
CA THR A 213 7.41 20.09 12.39
C THR A 213 7.26 19.07 11.27
N LEU A 214 6.07 18.95 10.70
CA LEU A 214 5.84 18.09 9.53
C LEU A 214 6.67 18.56 8.33
N ALA A 215 6.96 19.86 8.22
CA ALA A 215 7.85 20.42 7.20
C ALA A 215 9.32 20.00 7.36
N ASP A 216 9.77 19.66 8.58
CA ASP A 216 11.14 19.24 8.87
C ASP A 216 11.38 17.73 8.67
N LEU A 217 10.31 16.97 8.43
CA LEU A 217 10.37 15.53 8.19
C LEU A 217 10.81 15.24 6.77
N ASP A 218 11.55 14.14 6.61
CA ASP A 218 11.75 13.56 5.29
C ASP A 218 10.38 13.15 4.71
N ALA A 219 10.10 13.53 3.47
CA ALA A 219 8.81 13.30 2.84
C ALA A 219 8.46 11.80 2.73
N VAL A 220 9.47 10.93 2.55
CA VAL A 220 9.30 9.48 2.56
C VAL A 220 8.93 9.02 3.96
N VAL A 221 9.61 9.49 5.01
CA VAL A 221 9.27 9.12 6.40
C VAL A 221 7.84 9.49 6.76
N PHE A 222 7.40 10.72 6.44
CA PHE A 222 6.01 11.13 6.68
C PHE A 222 5.02 10.25 5.92
N SER A 223 5.25 10.06 4.61
CA SER A 223 4.39 9.26 3.77
C SER A 223 4.28 7.81 4.24
N GLU A 224 5.39 7.21 4.67
CA GLU A 224 5.44 5.83 5.12
C GLU A 224 4.78 5.61 6.48
N ALA A 225 4.91 6.59 7.38
CA ALA A 225 4.18 6.62 8.63
C ALA A 225 2.66 6.69 8.40
N CYS A 226 2.21 7.62 7.55
CA CYS A 226 0.80 7.74 7.18
C CYS A 226 0.28 6.46 6.52
N ARG A 227 1.04 5.85 5.60
CA ARG A 227 0.63 4.60 4.95
C ARG A 227 0.50 3.44 5.95
N ALA A 228 1.39 3.38 6.94
CA ALA A 228 1.33 2.36 7.98
C ALA A 228 0.09 2.55 8.88
N VAL A 229 -0.31 3.79 9.16
CA VAL A 229 -1.56 4.11 9.86
C VAL A 229 -2.79 3.83 9.00
N ASP A 230 -2.78 4.17 7.71
CA ASP A 230 -3.89 3.87 6.81
C ASP A 230 -4.19 2.37 6.78
N LEU A 231 -3.15 1.51 6.78
CA LEU A 231 -3.37 0.06 6.90
C LEU A 231 -4.08 -0.34 8.20
N LEU A 232 -3.73 0.29 9.34
CA LEU A 232 -4.41 0.05 10.61
C LEU A 232 -5.87 0.47 10.55
N VAL A 233 -6.12 1.70 10.09
CA VAL A 233 -7.46 2.29 10.01
C VAL A 233 -8.33 1.53 9.03
N SER A 234 -7.84 1.32 7.80
CA SER A 234 -8.55 0.61 6.74
C SER A 234 -8.95 -0.80 7.17
N VAL A 235 -8.02 -1.64 7.64
CA VAL A 235 -8.37 -3.02 8.04
C VAL A 235 -9.37 -3.06 9.18
N SER A 236 -9.23 -2.15 10.14
CA SER A 236 -10.03 -2.16 11.36
C SER A 236 -11.40 -1.52 11.17
N ALA A 237 -11.53 -0.52 10.29
CA ALA A 237 -12.81 0.05 9.89
C ALA A 237 -13.63 -0.96 9.08
N PHE A 238 -13.01 -1.75 8.19
CA PHE A 238 -13.72 -2.82 7.47
C PHE A 238 -14.08 -4.01 8.35
N ALA A 239 -13.27 -4.34 9.35
CA ALA A 239 -13.53 -5.48 10.22
C ALA A 239 -14.72 -5.27 11.18
N ILE A 240 -15.19 -4.02 11.33
CA ILE A 240 -16.51 -3.72 11.91
C ILE A 240 -17.62 -4.49 11.17
N ASP A 241 -17.42 -4.79 9.88
CA ASP A 241 -18.40 -5.48 9.04
C ASP A 241 -18.23 -7.01 9.01
N ASP A 242 -17.09 -7.55 9.48
CA ASP A 242 -16.71 -8.98 9.43
C ASP A 242 -16.92 -9.72 10.75
N GLU A 243 -17.78 -9.21 11.65
CA GLU A 243 -18.27 -9.99 12.78
C GLU A 243 -19.01 -11.24 12.25
N SER A 244 -18.26 -12.33 12.16
CA SER A 244 -18.73 -13.65 11.81
C SER A 244 -19.74 -14.15 12.86
N PRO A 245 -20.81 -14.86 12.48
CA PRO A 245 -21.80 -15.39 13.41
C PRO A 245 -21.25 -16.47 14.38
N SER A 246 -19.98 -16.84 14.24
CA SER A 246 -19.32 -17.87 15.06
C SER A 246 -18.92 -17.39 16.46
N SER A 247 -19.11 -16.10 16.76
CA SER A 247 -19.06 -15.62 18.14
C SER A 247 -20.29 -16.13 18.88
N SER A 248 -20.09 -16.91 19.94
CA SER A 248 -21.16 -17.25 20.90
C SER A 248 -21.63 -16.03 21.70
N ALA A 249 -21.01 -14.85 21.51
CA ALA A 249 -21.56 -13.59 21.97
C ALA A 249 -22.66 -13.15 21.01
N ARG A 250 -23.81 -12.75 21.57
CA ARG A 250 -24.88 -12.07 20.82
C ARG A 250 -24.26 -10.98 19.94
N PRO A 251 -24.62 -10.86 18.64
CA PRO A 251 -24.22 -9.69 17.85
C PRO A 251 -24.65 -8.45 18.63
N SER A 252 -23.69 -7.61 18.98
CA SER A 252 -23.91 -6.42 19.81
C SER A 252 -24.75 -5.38 19.06
N HIS A 253 -24.86 -5.49 17.73
CA HIS A 253 -25.62 -4.58 16.86
C HIS A 253 -26.55 -5.32 15.86
N PRO A 254 -27.80 -4.86 15.64
CA PRO A 254 -28.72 -5.45 14.68
C PRO A 254 -28.24 -5.33 13.22
N ARG A 255 -28.66 -6.28 12.36
CA ARG A 255 -28.29 -6.34 10.91
C ARG A 255 -28.56 -5.02 10.15
N THR A 256 -29.51 -4.21 10.61
CA THR A 256 -29.85 -2.90 10.04
C THR A 256 -28.74 -1.86 10.27
N GLU A 257 -28.09 -1.87 11.44
CA GLU A 257 -26.97 -0.98 11.75
C GLU A 257 -25.71 -1.34 10.95
N ARG A 258 -25.48 -2.64 10.73
CA ARG A 258 -24.43 -3.16 9.84
C ARG A 258 -24.61 -2.65 8.39
N ARG A 259 -25.84 -2.71 7.85
CA ARG A 259 -26.15 -2.22 6.50
C ARG A 259 -25.93 -0.71 6.38
N ALA A 260 -26.45 0.06 7.34
CA ALA A 260 -26.32 1.51 7.37
C ALA A 260 -24.85 1.98 7.51
N ARG A 261 -24.00 1.18 8.16
CA ARG A 261 -22.57 1.48 8.34
C ARG A 261 -21.74 1.21 7.07
N VAL A 262 -21.98 0.08 6.39
CA VAL A 262 -21.39 -0.20 5.06
C VAL A 262 -21.78 0.89 4.07
N ASP A 263 -23.05 1.29 4.07
CA ASP A 263 -23.54 2.34 3.18
C ASP A 263 -22.87 3.69 3.53
N ARG A 264 -22.60 3.97 4.82
CA ARG A 264 -21.84 5.16 5.25
C ARG A 264 -20.37 5.12 4.82
N LEU A 265 -19.67 4.01 4.99
CA LEU A 265 -18.29 3.82 4.51
C LEU A 265 -18.20 3.97 2.98
N GLY A 266 -19.23 3.53 2.25
CA GLY A 266 -19.38 3.74 0.81
C GLY A 266 -19.65 5.19 0.39
N THR A 267 -19.99 6.08 1.32
CA THR A 267 -20.25 7.53 1.06
C THR A 267 -19.07 8.44 1.40
N LEU A 268 -18.08 7.98 2.17
CA LEU A 268 -16.88 8.76 2.50
C LEU A 268 -15.98 8.94 1.26
N PRO A 269 -15.22 10.03 1.10
CA PRO A 269 -14.20 10.15 0.06
C PRO A 269 -13.31 8.91 0.00
N LEU A 270 -12.91 8.48 -1.20
CA LEU A 270 -12.01 7.33 -1.31
C LEU A 270 -10.66 7.66 -0.67
N GLY A 271 -10.27 6.88 0.34
CA GLY A 271 -8.91 6.89 0.86
C GLY A 271 -7.90 6.45 -0.19
N GLU A 272 -6.63 6.80 0.03
CA GLU A 272 -5.52 6.58 -0.90
C GLU A 272 -5.43 5.11 -1.37
N MET A 273 -5.70 4.13 -0.49
CA MET A 273 -5.71 2.72 -0.88
C MET A 273 -6.74 2.41 -1.98
N ALA A 274 -7.94 2.97 -1.89
CA ALA A 274 -9.00 2.73 -2.87
C ALA A 274 -8.71 3.46 -4.19
N GLN A 275 -8.15 4.66 -4.13
CA GLN A 275 -7.65 5.37 -5.32
C GLN A 275 -6.55 4.57 -6.02
N MET A 276 -5.65 3.94 -5.25
CA MET A 276 -4.58 3.13 -5.80
C MET A 276 -5.09 1.85 -6.46
N ARG A 277 -6.09 1.18 -5.86
CA ARG A 277 -6.80 0.06 -6.49
C ARG A 277 -7.47 0.48 -7.80
N ARG A 278 -8.16 1.63 -7.80
CA ARG A 278 -8.76 2.22 -9.00
C ARG A 278 -7.73 2.37 -10.11
N ARG A 279 -6.57 2.94 -9.79
CA ARG A 279 -5.47 3.16 -10.74
C ARG A 279 -4.94 1.84 -11.30
N ALA A 280 -4.67 0.86 -10.44
CA ALA A 280 -4.22 -0.47 -10.85
C ALA A 280 -5.23 -1.17 -11.78
N LEU A 281 -6.52 -1.14 -11.43
CA LEU A 281 -7.60 -1.74 -12.22
C LEU A 281 -7.81 -1.03 -13.56
N THR A 282 -7.72 0.30 -13.57
CA THR A 282 -7.85 1.09 -14.82
C THR A 282 -6.79 0.69 -15.84
N LEU A 283 -5.54 0.51 -15.40
CA LEU A 283 -4.46 0.07 -16.27
C LEU A 283 -4.57 -1.41 -16.65
N ALA A 284 -4.91 -2.27 -15.67
CA ALA A 284 -5.00 -3.72 -15.90
C ALA A 284 -6.18 -4.13 -16.80
N LEU A 285 -7.25 -3.32 -16.83
CA LEU A 285 -8.47 -3.53 -17.64
C LEU A 285 -8.53 -2.60 -18.85
N ALA A 286 -7.42 -1.96 -19.25
CA ALA A 286 -7.43 -0.96 -20.32
C ALA A 286 -8.07 -1.50 -21.61
N HIS A 287 -7.74 -2.73 -22.00
CA HIS A 287 -8.34 -3.38 -23.17
C HIS A 287 -9.86 -3.59 -23.04
N GLU A 288 -10.35 -3.98 -21.87
CA GLU A 288 -11.77 -4.18 -21.60
C GLU A 288 -12.53 -2.84 -21.55
N ILE A 289 -11.88 -1.79 -21.08
CA ILE A 289 -12.41 -0.42 -21.05
C ILE A 289 -12.52 0.13 -22.47
N ASP A 290 -11.46 0.01 -23.28
CA ASP A 290 -11.44 0.45 -24.68
C ASP A 290 -12.49 -0.30 -25.52
N ALA A 291 -12.74 -1.57 -25.20
CA ALA A 291 -13.80 -2.37 -25.82
C ALA A 291 -15.21 -2.06 -25.29
N GLY A 292 -15.37 -1.13 -24.36
CA GLY A 292 -16.66 -0.76 -23.76
C GLY A 292 -17.30 -1.84 -22.88
N ARG A 293 -16.55 -2.88 -22.50
CA ARG A 293 -17.05 -3.97 -21.65
C ARG A 293 -17.02 -3.62 -20.16
N VAL A 294 -16.10 -2.75 -19.78
CA VAL A 294 -15.86 -2.30 -18.41
C VAL A 294 -15.88 -0.77 -18.35
N ALA A 295 -16.40 -0.21 -17.27
CA ALA A 295 -16.16 1.19 -16.91
C ALA A 295 -15.62 1.27 -15.48
N VAL A 296 -14.67 2.16 -15.23
CA VAL A 296 -14.13 2.40 -13.89
C VAL A 296 -14.46 3.84 -13.49
N ASP A 297 -15.42 4.01 -12.57
CA ASP A 297 -15.79 5.33 -12.04
C ASP A 297 -14.97 5.68 -10.78
N GLU A 298 -15.40 6.68 -10.01
CA GLU A 298 -14.74 7.05 -8.77
C GLU A 298 -14.68 5.87 -7.80
N ARG A 299 -15.77 5.12 -7.62
CA ARG A 299 -15.99 4.16 -6.52
C ARG A 299 -16.20 2.72 -6.97
N HIS A 300 -16.45 2.49 -8.25
CA HIS A 300 -16.85 1.19 -8.77
C HIS A 300 -16.12 0.82 -10.04
N VAL A 301 -15.91 -0.49 -10.21
CA VAL A 301 -15.76 -1.11 -11.52
C VAL A 301 -17.12 -1.63 -11.97
N ARG A 302 -17.56 -1.24 -13.16
CA ARG A 302 -18.87 -1.60 -13.73
C ARG A 302 -18.72 -2.56 -14.89
N VAL A 303 -19.58 -3.58 -14.91
CA VAL A 303 -19.70 -4.56 -15.99
C VAL A 303 -21.18 -4.72 -16.30
N GLY A 304 -21.69 -3.96 -17.27
CA GLY A 304 -23.14 -3.88 -17.50
C GLY A 304 -23.90 -3.17 -16.40
N SER A 305 -24.98 -3.80 -15.93
CA SER A 305 -25.78 -3.36 -14.77
C SER A 305 -25.06 -3.60 -13.43
N HIS A 306 -23.99 -4.40 -13.43
CA HIS A 306 -23.28 -4.75 -12.23
C HIS A 306 -22.22 -3.70 -11.85
N ALA A 307 -22.08 -3.42 -10.56
CA ALA A 307 -21.06 -2.55 -9.99
C ALA A 307 -20.34 -3.23 -8.82
N VAL A 308 -19.01 -3.24 -8.86
CA VAL A 308 -18.10 -3.79 -7.85
C VAL A 308 -17.43 -2.64 -7.11
N HIS A 309 -17.69 -2.48 -5.82
CA HIS A 309 -17.20 -1.36 -5.02
C HIS A 309 -15.71 -1.48 -4.67
N LEU A 310 -14.93 -0.42 -4.91
CA LEU A 310 -13.46 -0.43 -4.82
C LEU A 310 -12.90 -0.55 -3.39
N SER A 311 -13.69 -0.19 -2.37
CA SER A 311 -13.25 -0.26 -0.98
C SER A 311 -13.79 -1.47 -0.23
N THR A 312 -14.81 -2.16 -0.75
CA THR A 312 -15.47 -3.26 -0.04
C THR A 312 -15.55 -4.55 -0.86
N ALA A 313 -15.22 -4.50 -2.15
CA ALA A 313 -15.47 -5.55 -3.13
C ALA A 313 -16.94 -6.01 -3.22
N ARG A 314 -17.89 -5.25 -2.63
CA ARG A 314 -19.31 -5.56 -2.69
C ARG A 314 -19.81 -5.43 -4.12
N VAL A 315 -20.62 -6.41 -4.53
CA VAL A 315 -21.20 -6.47 -5.86
C VAL A 315 -22.68 -6.09 -5.77
N THR A 316 -23.11 -5.22 -6.67
CA THR A 316 -24.51 -4.83 -6.84
C THR A 316 -24.91 -5.01 -8.29
N ASP A 317 -26.19 -5.29 -8.54
CA ASP A 317 -26.84 -5.32 -9.85
C ASP A 317 -28.00 -4.32 -9.79
N ASP A 318 -27.93 -3.25 -10.57
CA ASP A 318 -28.87 -2.11 -10.51
C ASP A 318 -29.10 -1.58 -9.07
N GLY A 319 -28.03 -1.58 -8.26
CA GLY A 319 -28.04 -1.11 -6.87
C GLY A 319 -28.51 -2.15 -5.84
N ALA A 320 -29.07 -3.28 -6.28
CA ALA A 320 -29.40 -4.39 -5.38
C ALA A 320 -28.16 -5.25 -5.14
N PRO A 321 -27.80 -5.60 -3.88
CA PRO A 321 -26.64 -6.46 -3.62
C PRO A 321 -26.83 -7.86 -4.17
N VAL A 322 -25.79 -8.40 -4.79
CA VAL A 322 -25.77 -9.76 -5.35
C VAL A 322 -24.57 -10.52 -4.80
N GLU A 323 -24.78 -11.77 -4.41
CA GLU A 323 -23.68 -12.69 -4.11
C GLU A 323 -23.17 -13.32 -5.42
N LEU A 324 -21.90 -13.06 -5.73
CA LEU A 324 -21.22 -13.76 -6.81
C LEU A 324 -20.58 -15.03 -6.25
N GLU A 325 -20.97 -16.19 -6.80
CA GLU A 325 -20.19 -17.41 -6.64
C GLU A 325 -18.86 -17.24 -7.37
N LEU A 326 -17.81 -16.89 -6.62
CA LEU A 326 -16.45 -16.90 -7.10
C LEU A 326 -15.94 -18.35 -7.05
N PRO A 327 -15.30 -18.87 -8.12
CA PRO A 327 -14.80 -20.23 -8.11
C PRO A 327 -13.85 -20.44 -6.92
N ALA A 328 -14.12 -21.49 -6.13
CA ALA A 328 -13.28 -21.85 -4.99
C ALA A 328 -11.82 -21.99 -5.44
N LYS A 329 -10.90 -21.33 -4.71
CA LYS A 329 -9.44 -21.27 -4.96
C LYS A 329 -8.92 -22.52 -5.67
N ARG A 330 -8.88 -22.51 -7.00
CA ARG A 330 -7.99 -23.39 -7.76
C ARG A 330 -6.64 -22.68 -7.82
N GLY A 331 -5.59 -23.41 -7.46
CA GLY A 331 -4.24 -22.88 -7.26
C GLY A 331 -3.77 -22.01 -8.43
N LYS A 332 -3.06 -20.91 -8.11
CA LYS A 332 -2.64 -19.89 -9.07
C LYS A 332 -3.76 -19.52 -10.06
N LEU A 333 -4.91 -19.07 -9.54
CA LEU A 333 -5.81 -18.26 -10.34
C LEU A 333 -5.00 -17.06 -10.82
N ALA A 334 -4.58 -17.10 -12.09
CA ALA A 334 -4.22 -15.92 -12.81
C ALA A 334 -5.43 -15.00 -12.68
N ALA A 335 -5.31 -13.97 -11.86
CA ALA A 335 -6.25 -12.88 -11.86
C ALA A 335 -6.44 -12.52 -13.34
N VAL A 336 -7.66 -12.64 -13.84
CA VAL A 336 -8.04 -12.03 -15.11
C VAL A 336 -8.88 -10.85 -14.66
N PRO A 337 -8.32 -9.63 -14.66
CA PRO A 337 -7.05 -9.19 -15.24
C PRO A 337 -5.81 -9.49 -14.37
N TRP A 338 -4.64 -9.60 -15.01
CA TRP A 338 -3.35 -9.72 -14.30
C TRP A 338 -3.12 -8.50 -13.41
N LEU A 339 -2.57 -8.69 -12.20
CA LEU A 339 -2.37 -7.62 -11.22
C LEU A 339 -0.89 -7.33 -10.94
N PRO A 340 -0.50 -6.04 -10.79
CA PRO A 340 0.90 -5.63 -10.63
C PRO A 340 1.49 -5.90 -9.23
N TYR A 341 0.68 -6.24 -8.23
CA TYR A 341 1.12 -6.54 -6.87
C TYR A 341 0.08 -7.39 -6.12
N ASP A 342 0.49 -7.91 -4.97
CA ASP A 342 -0.40 -8.63 -4.06
C ASP A 342 -1.17 -7.69 -3.13
N GLU A 343 -2.50 -7.68 -3.25
CA GLU A 343 -3.39 -7.09 -2.25
C GLU A 343 -4.73 -7.84 -2.26
N VAL A 344 -5.17 -8.28 -1.07
CA VAL A 344 -6.28 -9.24 -0.95
C VAL A 344 -7.59 -8.69 -1.50
N LEU A 345 -7.89 -7.41 -1.23
CA LEU A 345 -9.15 -6.82 -1.68
C LEU A 345 -9.14 -6.54 -3.20
N LEU A 346 -8.03 -6.07 -3.74
CA LEU A 346 -7.80 -5.87 -5.17
C LEU A 346 -7.97 -7.18 -5.92
N GLN A 347 -7.42 -8.28 -5.39
CA GLN A 347 -7.63 -9.61 -5.94
C GLN A 347 -9.11 -10.00 -5.93
N ARG A 348 -9.83 -9.77 -4.82
CA ARG A 348 -11.29 -10.01 -4.75
C ARG A 348 -12.07 -9.18 -5.77
N ILE A 349 -11.73 -7.91 -5.95
CA ILE A 349 -12.36 -7.03 -6.95
C ILE A 349 -12.08 -7.56 -8.35
N ALA A 350 -10.82 -7.90 -8.66
CA ALA A 350 -10.42 -8.44 -9.95
C ALA A 350 -11.14 -9.76 -10.27
N ASP A 351 -11.24 -10.67 -9.29
CA ASP A 351 -11.94 -11.95 -9.44
C ASP A 351 -13.44 -11.74 -9.70
N ALA A 352 -14.08 -10.79 -9.00
CA ALA A 352 -15.48 -10.44 -9.22
C ALA A 352 -15.71 -9.86 -10.62
N VAL A 353 -14.85 -8.93 -11.06
CA VAL A 353 -14.90 -8.36 -12.41
C VAL A 353 -14.69 -9.44 -13.48
N GLY A 354 -13.70 -10.31 -13.30
CA GLY A 354 -13.43 -11.43 -14.21
C GLY A 354 -14.61 -12.40 -14.31
N ALA A 355 -15.25 -12.73 -13.19
CA ALA A 355 -16.44 -13.57 -13.16
C ALA A 355 -17.63 -12.93 -13.90
N LEU A 356 -17.82 -11.61 -13.77
CA LEU A 356 -18.87 -10.87 -14.47
C LEU A 356 -18.61 -10.80 -15.97
N LEU A 357 -17.35 -10.62 -16.38
CA LEU A 357 -16.96 -10.60 -17.79
C LEU A 357 -17.15 -11.96 -18.47
N ALA A 358 -16.90 -13.06 -17.75
CA ALA A 358 -17.05 -14.41 -18.29
C ALA A 358 -18.52 -14.86 -18.47
N ARG A 359 -19.48 -14.15 -17.85
CA ARG A 359 -20.93 -14.42 -17.97
C ARG A 359 -21.57 -13.74 -19.18
N ARG A 360 -20.83 -12.91 -19.90
CA ARG A 360 -21.22 -12.24 -21.14
C ARG A 360 -20.56 -12.92 -22.33
#